data_AF-A0A034VI40-F1
#
_entry.id   AF-A0A034VI40-F1
#
_cell.length_a   1.000
_cell.length_b   1.000
_cell.length_c   1.000
_cell.angle_alpha   90.00
_cell.angle_beta   90.00
_cell.angle_gamma   90.00
#
_symmetry.space_group_name_H-M   'P 1'
#
loop_
_entity.id
_entity.type
_entity.pdbx_description
1 polymer ?
#
loop_
_entity_poly.entity_id
_entity_poly.type
_entity_poly.pdbx_seq_one_letter_code
_entity_poly.pdbx_strand_id
1 'polypeptide(L)'
;MHFLSVILIASVLLCAHNVQAYRFLGVLHSRIKSHNIVGTALLKELARRGHSVTVISPFPLKKPMDNYVDIETYKLSPIDSAGGHILQSPASSLAESVLIFQAMGLNMTRTFLEESNVKALLASNQ
;
A
#
# COMPACT_ATOMS: atom_id res chain seq x y z
N MET A 1 18.69 -46.97 9.38
CA MET A 1 17.43 -46.20 9.22
C MET A 1 17.61 -44.73 9.66
N HIS A 2 18.32 -44.43 10.76
CA HIS A 2 18.51 -43.05 11.24
C HIS A 2 19.36 -42.14 10.33
N PHE A 3 20.39 -42.67 9.67
CA PHE A 3 21.25 -41.87 8.79
C PHE A 3 20.50 -41.26 7.60
N LEU A 4 19.60 -42.04 6.99
CA LEU A 4 18.75 -41.57 5.89
C LEU A 4 17.76 -40.48 6.36
N SER A 5 17.17 -40.65 7.55
CA SER A 5 16.31 -39.65 8.16
C SER A 5 17.04 -38.34 8.46
N VAL A 6 18.30 -38.41 8.91
CA VAL A 6 19.12 -37.22 9.18
C VAL A 6 19.43 -36.47 7.88
N ILE A 7 19.78 -37.19 6.80
CA ILE A 7 20.02 -36.57 5.49
C ILE A 7 18.74 -35.89 4.97
N LEU A 8 17.58 -36.54 5.09
CA LEU A 8 16.30 -35.98 4.67
C LEU A 8 15.97 -34.69 5.44
N ILE A 9 16.13 -34.69 6.77
CA ILE A 9 15.87 -33.52 7.62
C ILE A 9 16.84 -32.38 7.26
N ALA A 10 18.13 -32.67 7.09
CA ALA A 10 19.12 -31.68 6.71
C ALA A 10 18.81 -31.04 5.34
N SER A 11 18.38 -31.85 4.36
CA SER A 11 17.96 -31.34 3.04
C SER A 11 16.75 -30.42 3.13
N VAL A 12 15.74 -30.78 3.93
CA VAL A 12 14.53 -29.95 4.12
C VAL A 12 14.89 -28.61 4.77
N LEU A 13 15.74 -28.63 5.80
CA LEU A 13 16.20 -27.41 6.48
C LEU A 13 16.99 -26.48 5.55
N LEU A 14 17.87 -27.05 4.71
CA LEU A 14 18.65 -26.28 3.74
C LEU A 14 17.75 -25.64 2.66
N CYS A 15 16.73 -26.36 2.18
CA CYS A 15 15.74 -25.80 1.27
C CYS A 15 14.92 -24.68 1.93
N ALA A 16 14.52 -24.85 3.20
CA ALA A 16 13.75 -23.85 3.94
C ALA A 16 14.56 -22.57 4.23
N HIS A 17 15.87 -22.67 4.39
CA HIS A 17 16.74 -21.51 4.64
C HIS A 17 16.84 -20.55 3.45
N ASN A 18 16.61 -21.04 2.24
CA ASN A 18 16.66 -20.23 1.01
C ASN A 18 15.36 -19.46 0.72
N VAL A 19 14.36 -19.53 1.61
CA VAL A 19 13.11 -18.78 1.46
C VAL A 19 13.35 -17.31 1.81
N GLN A 20 13.35 -16.45 0.80
CA GLN A 20 13.44 -15.00 0.98
C GLN A 20 12.04 -14.39 1.04
N ALA A 21 11.72 -13.72 2.14
CA ALA A 21 10.53 -12.91 2.24
C ALA A 21 10.70 -11.62 1.41
N TYR A 22 9.88 -11.45 0.37
CA TYR A 22 9.83 -10.19 -0.39
C TYR A 22 9.41 -9.00 0.49
N ARG A 23 9.92 -7.82 0.13
CA ARG A 23 9.53 -6.52 0.69
C ARG A 23 8.54 -5.85 -0.26
N PHE A 24 7.36 -5.49 0.22
CA PHE A 24 6.31 -4.83 -0.56
C PHE A 24 6.08 -3.41 -0.04
N LEU A 25 5.87 -2.48 -0.97
CA LEU A 25 5.38 -1.14 -0.69
C LEU A 25 3.94 -1.01 -1.22
N GLY A 26 2.98 -0.84 -0.33
CA GLY A 26 1.59 -0.52 -0.66
C GLY A 26 1.35 0.99 -0.60
N VAL A 27 0.85 1.59 -1.68
CA VAL A 27 0.48 3.01 -1.70
C VAL A 27 -1.03 3.14 -1.82
N LEU A 28 -1.69 3.46 -0.71
CA LEU A 28 -3.15 3.59 -0.61
C LEU A 28 -3.50 5.02 -0.18
N HIS A 29 -3.32 5.97 -1.08
CA HIS A 29 -3.35 7.41 -0.77
C HIS A 29 -4.77 8.04 -0.71
N SER A 30 -5.83 7.27 -0.99
CA SER A 30 -7.22 7.77 -0.95
C SER A 30 -7.75 7.78 0.48
N ARG A 31 -8.40 8.85 0.93
CA ARG A 31 -9.11 8.86 2.23
C ARG A 31 -10.52 8.28 2.15
N ILE A 32 -10.91 7.70 1.03
CA ILE A 32 -12.19 7.04 0.90
C ILE A 32 -12.00 5.58 1.30
N LYS A 33 -12.62 5.18 2.42
CA LYS A 33 -12.41 3.85 3.02
C LYS A 33 -12.62 2.72 2.00
N SER A 34 -13.65 2.80 1.16
CA SER A 34 -13.94 1.78 0.13
C SER A 34 -12.78 1.56 -0.85
N HIS A 35 -12.02 2.61 -1.19
CA HIS A 35 -10.86 2.51 -2.09
C HIS A 35 -9.66 1.78 -1.48
N ASN A 36 -9.65 1.61 -0.15
CA ASN A 36 -8.55 0.97 0.57
C ASN A 36 -8.85 -0.48 0.93
N ILE A 37 -10.12 -0.88 1.07
CA ILE A 37 -10.52 -2.20 1.62
C ILE A 37 -9.78 -3.36 0.94
N VAL A 38 -9.78 -3.38 -0.40
CA VAL A 38 -9.18 -4.47 -1.17
C VAL A 38 -7.66 -4.47 -1.02
N GLY A 39 -7.03 -3.30 -1.15
CA GLY A 39 -5.58 -3.15 -1.02
C GLY A 39 -5.09 -3.54 0.38
N THR A 40 -5.74 -3.06 1.42
CA THR A 40 -5.42 -3.41 2.81
C THR A 40 -5.59 -4.90 3.07
N ALA A 41 -6.65 -5.53 2.55
CA ALA A 41 -6.85 -6.97 2.72
C ALA A 41 -5.71 -7.78 2.08
N LEU A 42 -5.29 -7.42 0.85
CA LEU A 42 -4.17 -8.05 0.16
C LEU A 42 -2.85 -7.88 0.92
N LEU A 43 -2.53 -6.65 1.33
CA LEU A 43 -1.27 -6.33 2.01
C LEU A 43 -1.17 -7.03 3.37
N LYS A 44 -2.28 -7.14 4.11
CA LYS A 44 -2.35 -7.92 5.34
C LYS A 44 -2.11 -9.41 5.11
N GLU A 45 -2.65 -9.98 4.03
CA GLU A 45 -2.42 -11.39 3.70
C GLU A 45 -0.98 -11.65 3.27
N LEU A 46 -0.35 -10.72 2.52
CA LEU A 46 1.08 -10.80 2.21
C LEU A 46 1.92 -10.82 3.50
N ALA A 47 1.63 -9.91 4.45
CA ALA A 47 2.29 -9.93 5.75
C ALA A 47 2.02 -11.24 6.52
N ARG A 48 0.80 -11.76 6.52
CA ARG A 48 0.47 -13.05 7.16
C ARG A 48 1.25 -14.23 6.56
N ARG A 49 1.63 -14.15 5.28
CA ARG A 49 2.46 -15.16 4.60
C ARG A 49 3.97 -15.01 4.84
N GLY A 50 4.37 -14.06 5.68
CA GLY A 50 5.76 -13.84 6.09
C GLY A 50 6.49 -12.76 5.29
N HIS A 51 5.83 -12.07 4.36
CA HIS A 51 6.45 -10.95 3.64
C HIS A 51 6.57 -9.71 4.51
N SER A 52 7.59 -8.88 4.29
CA SER A 52 7.66 -7.55 4.90
C SER A 52 6.84 -6.59 4.08
N VAL A 53 5.95 -5.83 4.70
CA VAL A 53 5.06 -4.91 4.00
C VAL A 53 5.12 -3.53 4.64
N THR A 54 5.41 -2.51 3.86
CA THR A 54 5.27 -1.11 4.25
C THR A 54 4.06 -0.53 3.51
N VAL A 55 3.13 0.10 4.22
CA VAL A 55 1.89 0.61 3.63
C VAL A 55 1.71 2.07 3.97
N ILE A 56 1.63 2.89 2.94
CA ILE A 56 1.27 4.30 3.06
C ILE A 56 -0.25 4.41 2.94
N SER A 57 -0.93 4.80 4.01
CA SER A 57 -2.39 4.90 4.02
C SER A 57 -2.90 5.91 5.05
N PRO A 58 -4.06 6.53 4.86
CA PRO A 58 -4.74 7.29 5.91
C PRO A 58 -5.46 6.40 6.93
N PHE A 59 -5.42 5.07 6.76
CA PHE A 59 -6.10 4.10 7.61
C PHE A 59 -5.12 3.07 8.18
N PRO A 60 -4.37 3.41 9.25
CA PRO A 60 -3.45 2.47 9.87
C PRO A 60 -4.17 1.25 10.44
N LEU A 61 -3.45 0.12 10.56
CA LEU A 61 -4.00 -1.09 11.16
C LEU A 61 -4.35 -0.88 12.63
N LYS A 62 -5.59 -1.19 13.00
CA LYS A 62 -6.03 -1.17 14.40
C LYS A 62 -5.27 -2.18 15.28
N LYS A 63 -4.89 -3.31 14.70
CA LYS A 63 -4.09 -4.35 15.36
C LYS A 63 -2.77 -4.44 14.59
N PRO A 64 -1.64 -4.00 15.19
CA PRO A 64 -0.33 -4.09 14.57
C PRO A 64 0.05 -5.52 14.19
N MET A 65 0.91 -5.65 13.18
CA MET A 65 1.56 -6.92 12.80
C MET A 65 3.07 -6.67 12.72
N ASP A 66 3.88 -7.60 13.19
CA ASP A 66 5.33 -7.41 13.36
C ASP A 66 6.07 -7.08 12.07
N ASN A 67 5.60 -7.59 10.93
CA ASN A 67 6.17 -7.41 9.60
C ASN A 67 5.32 -6.49 8.71
N TYR A 68 4.49 -5.64 9.31
CA TYR A 68 3.67 -4.65 8.61
C TYR A 68 3.91 -3.25 9.20
N VAL A 69 4.47 -2.35 8.39
CA VAL A 69 4.76 -0.96 8.78
C VAL A 69 3.71 -0.04 8.18
N ASP A 70 2.93 0.64 9.02
CA ASP A 70 2.01 1.69 8.59
C ASP A 70 2.73 3.05 8.53
N ILE A 71 2.66 3.70 7.36
CA ILE A 71 3.07 5.09 7.14
C ILE A 71 1.80 5.91 6.99
N GLU A 72 1.38 6.53 8.08
CA GLU A 72 0.12 7.27 8.11
C GLU A 72 0.23 8.59 7.31
N THR A 73 -0.83 8.94 6.58
CA THR A 73 -0.93 10.21 5.84
C THR A 73 -2.18 10.97 6.27
N TYR A 74 -2.09 12.29 6.46
CA TYR A 74 -3.13 13.13 7.09
C TYR A 74 -3.65 14.30 6.24
N LYS A 75 -2.95 14.71 5.17
CA LYS A 75 -3.42 15.71 4.21
C LYS A 75 -4.62 15.20 3.43
N LEU A 76 -5.70 15.97 3.47
CA LEU A 76 -6.87 15.81 2.59
C LEU A 76 -6.49 16.28 1.20
N SER A 77 -6.71 15.47 0.17
CA SER A 77 -6.82 16.02 -1.18
C SER A 77 -8.20 16.70 -1.31
N PRO A 78 -8.33 17.79 -2.09
CA PRO A 78 -9.63 18.43 -2.35
C PRO A 78 -10.71 17.47 -2.86
N ILE A 79 -10.29 16.32 -3.41
CA ILE A 79 -11.15 15.25 -3.96
C ILE A 79 -11.71 14.34 -2.88
N ASP A 80 -10.95 14.08 -1.81
CA ASP A 80 -11.47 13.33 -0.65
C ASP A 80 -12.65 14.10 -0.02
N SER A 81 -12.61 15.44 -0.08
CA SER A 81 -13.66 16.35 0.37
C SER A 81 -14.86 16.43 -0.59
N ALA A 82 -14.67 16.09 -1.87
CA ALA A 82 -15.68 16.24 -2.91
C ALA A 82 -16.72 15.10 -2.95
N GLY A 83 -16.58 14.08 -2.09
CA GLY A 83 -17.60 13.08 -1.73
C GLY A 83 -18.70 12.85 -2.77
N GLY A 84 -18.41 12.14 -3.87
CA GLY A 84 -19.42 11.74 -4.87
C GLY A 84 -19.91 12.84 -5.83
N HIS A 85 -19.59 14.12 -5.61
CA HIS A 85 -19.98 15.22 -6.50
C HIS A 85 -19.13 15.32 -7.78
N ILE A 86 -18.01 14.59 -7.87
CA ILE A 86 -17.16 14.58 -9.07
C ILE A 86 -17.88 13.95 -10.27
N LEU A 87 -18.70 12.92 -10.04
CA LEU A 87 -19.52 12.30 -11.09
C LEU A 87 -20.73 13.15 -11.50
N GLN A 88 -21.07 14.15 -10.68
CA GLN A 88 -22.16 15.09 -10.94
C GLN A 88 -21.65 16.38 -11.59
N SER A 89 -20.33 16.53 -11.75
CA SER A 89 -19.75 17.65 -12.48
C SER A 89 -20.25 17.60 -13.91
N PRO A 90 -20.93 18.65 -14.41
CA PRO A 90 -21.41 18.70 -15.78
C PRO A 90 -20.22 18.98 -16.67
N ALA A 91 -19.36 17.99 -16.91
CA ALA A 91 -18.41 18.08 -17.99
C ALA A 91 -19.20 18.17 -19.30
N SER A 92 -19.02 19.27 -20.02
CA SER A 92 -19.80 19.55 -21.23
C SER A 92 -19.43 18.62 -22.39
N SER A 93 -18.24 17.99 -22.31
CA SER A 93 -17.73 17.02 -23.29
C SER A 93 -16.83 15.95 -22.67
N LEU A 94 -16.65 14.82 -23.37
CA LEU A 94 -15.73 13.74 -22.95
C LEU A 94 -14.28 14.23 -22.81
N ALA A 95 -13.83 15.11 -23.71
CA ALA A 95 -12.48 15.66 -23.67
C ALA A 95 -12.26 16.51 -22.40
N GLU A 96 -13.25 17.35 -22.05
CA GLU A 96 -13.23 18.12 -20.82
C GLU A 96 -13.19 17.21 -19.58
N SER A 97 -13.98 16.13 -19.56
CA SER A 97 -13.91 15.12 -18.50
C SER A 97 -12.50 14.55 -18.34
N VAL A 98 -11.86 14.13 -19.44
CA VAL A 98 -10.50 13.57 -19.41
C VAL A 98 -9.51 14.57 -18.85
N LEU A 99 -9.58 15.83 -19.27
CA LEU A 99 -8.69 16.89 -18.78
C LEU A 99 -8.92 17.18 -17.28
N ILE A 100 -10.17 17.21 -16.82
CA ILE A 100 -10.50 17.36 -15.40
C ILE A 100 -9.93 16.19 -14.60
N PHE A 101 -10.16 14.95 -15.02
CA PHE A 101 -9.63 13.75 -14.33
C PHE A 101 -8.09 13.73 -14.31
N GLN A 102 -7.44 14.19 -15.38
CA GLN A 102 -5.98 14.29 -15.43
C GLN A 102 -5.46 15.35 -14.45
N ALA A 103 -6.02 16.56 -14.47
CA ALA A 103 -5.64 17.64 -13.56
C ALA A 103 -5.87 17.22 -12.09
N MET A 104 -6.98 16.53 -11.85
CA MET A 104 -7.35 15.94 -10.58
C MET A 104 -6.27 14.94 -10.10
N GLY A 105 -5.88 13.98 -10.93
CA GLY A 105 -4.82 13.01 -10.62
C GLY A 105 -3.48 13.68 -10.31
N LEU A 106 -3.05 14.65 -11.13
CA LEU A 106 -1.80 15.38 -10.91
C LEU A 106 -1.79 16.15 -9.58
N ASN A 107 -2.92 16.76 -9.22
CA ASN A 107 -3.05 17.47 -7.95
C ASN A 107 -2.98 16.50 -6.76
N MET A 108 -3.68 15.36 -6.83
CA MET A 108 -3.60 14.32 -5.79
C MET A 108 -2.17 13.82 -5.60
N THR A 109 -1.46 13.52 -6.69
CA THR A 109 -0.08 13.07 -6.64
C THR A 109 0.83 14.12 -6.03
N ARG A 110 0.69 15.40 -6.39
CA ARG A 110 1.48 16.49 -5.81
C ARG A 110 1.25 16.61 -4.30
N THR A 111 0.00 16.68 -3.86
CA THR A 111 -0.33 16.79 -2.43
C THR A 111 0.16 15.58 -1.65
N PHE A 112 0.04 14.37 -2.21
CA PHE A 112 0.53 13.14 -1.61
C PHE A 112 2.05 13.15 -1.42
N LEU A 113 2.81 13.53 -2.44
CA LEU A 113 4.28 13.63 -2.36
C LEU A 113 4.75 14.75 -1.42
N GLU A 114 3.89 15.71 -1.09
CA GLU A 114 4.17 16.77 -0.14
C GLU A 114 3.97 16.39 1.33
N GLU A 115 3.45 15.20 1.62
CA GLU A 115 3.30 14.68 2.98
C GLU A 115 4.65 14.48 3.68
N SER A 116 4.76 14.87 4.94
CA SER A 116 6.01 14.75 5.70
C SER A 116 6.45 13.30 5.83
N ASN A 117 5.51 12.39 6.11
CA ASN A 117 5.79 10.96 6.27
C ASN A 117 6.18 10.30 4.94
N VAL A 118 5.63 10.78 3.82
CA VAL A 118 6.01 10.31 2.47
C VAL A 118 7.41 10.80 2.11
N LYS A 119 7.73 12.07 2.39
CA LYS A 119 9.10 12.60 2.20
C LYS A 119 10.12 11.88 3.08
N ALA A 120 9.76 11.58 4.32
CA ALA A 120 10.62 10.82 5.23
C ALA A 120 10.88 9.41 4.70
N LEU A 121 9.87 8.74 4.17
CA LEU A 121 10.03 7.43 3.52
C LEU A 121 10.91 7.51 2.26
N LEU A 122 10.72 8.51 1.40
CA LEU A 122 11.54 8.69 0.20
C LEU A 122 13.02 8.94 0.56
N ALA A 123 13.29 9.58 1.70
CA ALA A 123 14.64 9.85 2.17
C ALA A 123 15.28 8.68 2.95
N SER A 124 14.51 7.64 3.32
CA SER A 124 14.97 6.60 4.25
C SER A 124 15.79 5.48 3.60
N ASN A 125 15.90 5.43 2.27
CA ASN A 125 16.54 4.35 1.50
C ASN A 125 16.05 2.94 1.89
N GLN A 126 14.80 2.83 2.36
CA GLN A 126 14.16 1.57 2.74
C GLN A 126 13.69 0.71 1.57
#